data_AF-A0A524JA62-F1
#
_entry.id   AF-A0A524JA62-F1
#
_cell.length_a   1.000
_cell.length_b   1.000
_cell.length_c   1.000
_cell.angle_alpha   90.00
_cell.angle_beta   90.00
_cell.angle_gamma   90.00
#
_symmetry.space_group_name_H-M   'P 1'
#
loop_
_entity.id
_entity.type
_entity.pdbx_description
1 polymer ?
#
loop_
_entity_poly.entity_id
_entity_poly.type
_entity_poly.pdbx_seq_one_letter_code
_entity_poly.pdbx_strand_id
1 'polypeptide(L)'
;MHEIKQISSLQNALVKKFLLLQEKSRERKREEKFVLEGRKELQLAIKAGYHMETVLFYEGLISIDELNSLFKGGAPKPERITVSKEVFQKLAYRDSTGGIVAIGHCMKHDLESLVLNKKKPLILVAEAPEKPGNIGALLRTADAAKLDAVI
;
A
#
# COMPACT_ATOMS: atom_id res chain seq x y z
N MET A 1 -10.79 20.17 18.41
CA MET A 1 -10.42 19.63 17.09
C MET A 1 -8.95 19.27 17.15
N HIS A 2 -8.57 18.02 16.89
CA HIS A 2 -7.15 17.71 16.71
C HIS A 2 -6.70 18.33 15.39
N GLU A 3 -5.74 19.24 15.46
CA GLU A 3 -5.14 19.87 14.30
C GLU A 3 -4.41 18.80 13.49
N ILE A 4 -4.92 18.51 12.29
CA ILE A 4 -4.29 17.55 11.39
C ILE A 4 -3.12 18.25 10.73
N LYS A 5 -1.94 17.66 10.85
CA LYS A 5 -0.73 18.16 10.20
C LYS A 5 -0.95 18.25 8.69
N GLN A 6 -0.58 19.39 8.11
CA GLN A 6 -0.67 19.66 6.68
C GLN A 6 0.72 19.78 6.05
N ILE A 7 0.93 19.18 4.88
CA ILE A 7 2.16 19.33 4.09
C ILE A 7 1.82 19.88 2.70
N SER A 8 2.34 21.06 2.38
CA SER A 8 2.16 21.69 1.07
C SER A 8 3.45 21.76 0.23
N SER A 9 4.63 21.59 0.86
CA SER A 9 5.92 21.73 0.18
C SER A 9 6.43 20.41 -0.37
N LEU A 10 6.79 20.39 -1.66
CA LEU A 10 7.49 19.26 -2.30
C LEU A 10 8.88 18.99 -1.70
N GLN A 11 9.47 19.98 -1.01
CA GLN A 11 10.78 19.84 -0.37
C GLN A 11 10.72 19.20 1.01
N ASN A 12 9.51 18.95 1.53
CA ASN A 12 9.31 18.33 2.83
C ASN A 12 9.99 16.96 2.91
N ALA A 13 10.66 16.69 4.04
CA ALA A 13 11.41 15.45 4.24
C ALA A 13 10.56 14.19 4.08
N LEU A 14 9.30 14.23 4.51
CA LEU A 14 8.38 13.10 4.36
C LEU A 14 8.01 12.86 2.88
N VAL A 15 7.75 13.93 2.12
CA VAL A 15 7.48 13.82 0.67
C VAL A 15 8.68 13.19 -0.04
N LYS A 16 9.89 13.65 0.28
CA LYS A 16 11.14 13.04 -0.23
C LYS A 16 11.28 11.57 0.16
N LYS A 17 10.89 11.18 1.37
CA LYS A 17 10.88 9.77 1.82
C LYS A 17 9.92 8.93 0.99
N PHE A 18 8.70 9.41 0.73
CA PHE A 18 7.74 8.69 -0.13
C PHE A 18 8.31 8.47 -1.55
N LEU A 19 8.85 9.52 -2.18
CA LEU A 19 9.47 9.42 -3.50
C LEU A 19 10.65 8.43 -3.50
N LEU A 20 11.53 8.53 -2.50
CA LEU A 20 12.68 7.63 -2.35
C LEU A 20 12.25 6.17 -2.26
N LEU A 21 11.22 5.88 -1.44
CA LEU A 21 10.68 4.53 -1.29
C LEU A 21 9.95 4.06 -2.56
N GLN A 22 9.29 4.93 -3.32
CA GLN A 22 8.67 4.55 -4.60
C GLN A 22 9.72 4.20 -5.66
N GLU A 23 10.76 5.02 -5.79
CA GLU A 23 11.79 4.88 -6.83
C GLU A 23 12.81 3.77 -6.54
N LYS A 24 13.23 3.62 -5.27
CA LYS A 24 14.38 2.77 -4.93
C LYS A 24 13.95 1.50 -4.18
N SER A 25 14.00 0.38 -4.90
CA SER A 25 13.75 -0.95 -4.32
C SER A 25 14.70 -1.30 -3.18
N ARG A 26 15.97 -0.86 -3.26
CA ARG A 26 16.97 -1.04 -2.19
C ARG A 26 16.53 -0.39 -0.88
N GLU A 27 15.95 0.81 -0.95
CA GLU A 27 15.51 1.55 0.24
C GLU A 27 14.29 0.87 0.86
N ARG A 28 13.33 0.42 0.04
CA ARG A 28 12.20 -0.41 0.50
C ARG A 28 12.64 -1.67 1.24
N LYS A 29 13.62 -2.38 0.68
CA LYS A 29 14.17 -3.61 1.30
C LYS A 29 14.90 -3.30 2.60
N ARG A 30 15.72 -2.24 2.64
CA ARG A 30 16.48 -1.85 3.83
C ARG A 30 15.56 -1.45 4.99
N GLU A 31 14.49 -0.71 4.68
CA GLU A 31 13.54 -0.23 5.70
C GLU A 31 12.39 -1.20 5.99
N GLU A 32 12.32 -2.33 5.28
CA GLU A 32 11.20 -3.28 5.33
C GLU A 32 9.84 -2.59 5.15
N LYS A 33 9.77 -1.64 4.20
CA LYS A 33 8.60 -0.81 3.93
C LYS A 33 8.20 -0.85 2.48
N PHE A 34 6.92 -0.58 2.25
CA PHE A 34 6.36 -0.40 0.92
C PHE A 34 5.48 0.84 0.86
N VAL A 35 5.28 1.35 -0.36
CA VAL A 35 4.35 2.44 -0.64
C VAL A 35 3.16 1.85 -1.40
N LEU A 36 1.96 2.23 -0.99
CA LEU A 36 0.72 1.95 -1.71
C LEU A 36 0.00 3.25 -2.05
N GLU A 37 -0.83 3.19 -3.07
CA GLU A 37 -1.65 4.30 -3.55
C GLU A 37 -3.06 3.77 -3.77
N GLY A 38 -4.06 4.55 -3.36
CA GLY A 38 -5.46 4.19 -3.56
C GLY A 38 -6.21 3.78 -2.29
N ARG A 39 -7.49 4.19 -2.24
CA ARG A 39 -8.43 3.83 -1.17
C ARG A 39 -8.67 2.31 -1.10
N LYS A 40 -8.79 1.64 -2.26
CA LYS A 40 -9.06 0.20 -2.32
C LYS A 40 -7.85 -0.60 -1.85
N GLU A 41 -6.66 -0.22 -2.30
CA GLU A 41 -5.38 -0.80 -1.94
C GLU A 41 -5.12 -0.65 -0.44
N LEU A 42 -5.36 0.54 0.13
CA LEU A 42 -5.27 0.75 1.58
C LEU A 42 -6.25 -0.16 2.35
N GLN A 43 -7.51 -0.27 1.88
CA GLN A 43 -8.50 -1.12 2.52
C GLN A 43 -8.09 -2.61 2.49
N LEU A 44 -7.55 -3.09 1.36
CA LEU A 44 -7.06 -4.46 1.22
C LEU A 44 -5.87 -4.72 2.14
N ALA A 45 -4.92 -3.79 2.22
CA ALA A 45 -3.78 -3.89 3.12
C ALA A 45 -4.22 -4.01 4.59
N ILE A 46 -5.14 -3.13 5.03
CA ILE A 46 -5.68 -3.18 6.39
C ILE A 46 -6.39 -4.51 6.67
N LYS A 47 -7.24 -4.98 5.74
CA LYS A 47 -7.96 -6.26 5.88
C LYS A 47 -7.01 -7.46 5.92
N ALA A 48 -5.89 -7.39 5.20
CA ALA A 48 -4.87 -8.42 5.20
C ALA A 48 -3.92 -8.34 6.42
N GLY A 49 -4.14 -7.39 7.35
CA GLY A 49 -3.38 -7.27 8.59
C GLY A 49 -2.06 -6.49 8.47
N TYR A 50 -1.83 -5.79 7.36
CA TYR A 50 -0.64 -4.94 7.23
C TYR A 50 -0.67 -3.76 8.21
N HIS A 51 0.47 -3.48 8.85
CA HIS A 51 0.65 -2.29 9.66
C HIS A 51 0.95 -1.08 8.77
N MET A 52 0.08 -0.08 8.80
CA MET A 52 0.28 1.20 8.12
C MET A 52 0.99 2.18 9.06
N GLU A 53 2.09 2.76 8.61
CA GLU A 53 2.90 3.73 9.38
C GLU A 53 2.35 5.15 9.17
N THR A 54 2.21 5.56 7.91
CA THR A 54 1.83 6.93 7.54
C THR A 54 0.87 6.91 6.36
N VAL A 55 -0.19 7.70 6.43
CA VAL A 55 -1.14 7.94 5.35
C VAL A 55 -1.17 9.43 5.03
N LEU A 56 -0.75 9.76 3.81
CA LEU A 56 -0.96 11.07 3.20
C LEU A 56 -2.29 11.05 2.45
N PHE A 57 -3.12 12.07 2.65
CA PHE A 57 -4.39 12.18 1.95
C PHE A 57 -4.65 13.59 1.44
N TYR A 58 -5.35 13.69 0.31
CA TYR A 58 -5.77 14.96 -0.28
C TYR A 58 -7.26 15.17 -0.03
N GLU A 59 -7.60 16.18 0.76
CA GLU A 59 -8.98 16.50 1.16
C GLU A 59 -9.93 16.78 0.00
N GLY A 60 -9.40 17.21 -1.16
CA GLY A 60 -10.22 17.41 -2.36
C GLY A 60 -10.76 16.11 -2.99
N LEU A 61 -10.29 14.93 -2.55
CA LEU A 61 -10.73 13.62 -3.05
C LEU A 61 -11.22 12.67 -1.96
N ILE A 62 -10.79 12.84 -0.71
CA ILE A 62 -11.25 12.03 0.42
C ILE A 62 -11.27 12.84 1.71
N SER A 63 -12.38 12.79 2.44
CA SER A 63 -12.49 13.43 3.75
C SER A 63 -11.75 12.65 4.84
N ILE A 64 -11.38 13.34 5.92
CA ILE A 64 -10.79 12.66 7.09
C ILE A 64 -11.76 11.63 7.70
N ASP A 65 -13.06 11.86 7.67
CA ASP A 65 -14.05 10.93 8.22
C ASP A 65 -14.16 9.65 7.40
N GLU A 66 -14.12 9.77 6.07
CA GLU A 66 -14.00 8.61 5.18
C GLU A 66 -12.69 7.85 5.42
N LEU A 67 -11.56 8.56 5.56
CA LEU A 67 -10.29 7.93 5.89
C LEU A 67 -10.35 7.20 7.24
N ASN A 68 -10.91 7.85 8.27
CA ASN A 68 -11.10 7.27 9.60
C ASN A 68 -11.96 6.01 9.55
N SER A 69 -12.97 5.99 8.68
CA SER A 69 -13.86 4.83 8.51
C SER A 69 -13.12 3.56 8.07
N LEU A 70 -12.01 3.69 7.32
CA LEU A 70 -11.19 2.55 6.87
C LEU A 70 -10.50 1.82 8.03
N PHE A 71 -10.30 2.49 9.17
CA PHE A 71 -9.58 1.96 10.33
C PHE A 71 -10.51 1.59 11.51
N LYS A 72 -11.84 1.57 11.33
CA LYS A 72 -12.78 1.27 12.42
C LYS A 72 -12.68 -0.16 12.97
N GLY A 73 -12.06 -1.09 12.24
CA GLY A 73 -11.93 -2.51 12.60
C GLY A 73 -10.85 -2.86 13.63
N GLY A 74 -10.38 -1.91 14.44
CA GLY A 74 -9.36 -2.16 15.48
C GLY A 74 -7.91 -2.21 14.98
N ALA A 75 -7.68 -1.97 13.69
CA ALA A 75 -6.32 -1.84 13.16
C ALA A 75 -5.58 -0.65 13.80
N PRO A 76 -4.26 -0.76 14.04
CA PRO A 76 -3.46 0.37 14.51
C PRO A 76 -3.66 1.60 13.62
N LYS A 77 -3.86 2.76 14.24
CA LYS A 77 -4.06 4.01 13.50
C LYS A 77 -2.70 4.54 13.03
N PRO A 78 -2.49 4.77 11.72
CA PRO A 78 -1.27 5.40 11.21
C PRO A 78 -1.24 6.89 11.56
N GLU A 79 -0.07 7.51 11.39
CA GLU A 79 0.02 8.97 11.27
C GLU A 79 -0.78 9.42 10.03
N ARG A 80 -1.71 10.37 10.18
CA ARG A 80 -2.55 10.88 9.09
C ARG A 80 -2.21 12.34 8.84
N ILE A 81 -1.88 12.66 7.60
CA ILE A 81 -1.40 13.98 7.21
C ILE A 81 -2.14 14.40 5.96
N THR A 82 -2.73 15.58 5.99
CA THR A 82 -3.34 16.18 4.81
C THR A 82 -2.27 16.82 3.93
N VAL A 83 -2.39 16.73 2.61
CA VAL A 83 -1.41 17.28 1.67
C VAL A 83 -2.05 18.20 0.65
N SER A 84 -1.27 19.14 0.11
CA SER A 84 -1.73 19.96 -1.02
C SER A 84 -1.96 19.10 -2.26
N LYS A 85 -2.77 19.61 -3.20
CA LYS A 85 -2.98 18.99 -4.52
C LYS A 85 -1.65 18.72 -5.22
N GLU A 86 -0.75 19.69 -5.21
CA GLU A 86 0.57 19.59 -5.86
C GLU A 86 1.41 18.46 -5.26
N VAL A 87 1.45 18.34 -3.92
CA VAL A 87 2.16 17.24 -3.25
C VAL A 87 1.52 15.90 -3.60
N PHE A 88 0.19 15.81 -3.57
CA PHE A 88 -0.51 14.58 -3.93
C PHE A 88 -0.21 14.16 -5.37
N GLN A 89 -0.33 15.08 -6.34
CA GLN A 89 -0.05 14.81 -7.75
C GLN A 89 1.41 14.42 -8.01
N LYS A 90 2.35 14.91 -7.18
CA LYS A 90 3.75 14.51 -7.27
C LYS A 90 3.99 13.06 -6.82
N LEU A 91 3.22 12.59 -5.84
CA LEU A 91 3.37 11.27 -5.22
C LEU A 91 2.50 10.20 -5.88
N ALA A 92 1.33 10.58 -6.37
CA ALA A 92 0.39 9.66 -7.02
C ALA A 92 0.85 9.35 -8.44
N TYR A 93 0.79 8.08 -8.82
CA TYR A 93 1.03 7.63 -10.19
C TYR A 93 -0.12 8.01 -11.12
N ARG A 94 -1.35 8.15 -10.59
CA ARG A 94 -2.53 8.58 -11.35
C ARG A 94 -3.31 9.65 -10.57
N ASP A 95 -3.75 10.71 -11.25
CA ASP A 95 -4.47 11.82 -10.62
C ASP A 95 -5.79 11.42 -9.92
N SER A 96 -6.36 10.25 -10.25
CA SER A 96 -7.70 9.81 -9.81
C SER A 96 -7.72 8.73 -8.73
N THR A 97 -6.57 8.30 -8.19
CA THR A 97 -6.45 7.13 -7.28
C THR A 97 -6.90 7.40 -5.84
N GLY A 98 -8.13 7.90 -5.67
CA GLY A 98 -8.82 7.90 -4.38
C GLY A 98 -8.18 8.75 -3.29
N GLY A 99 -7.29 9.68 -3.63
CA GLY A 99 -6.78 10.71 -2.73
C GLY A 99 -5.84 10.22 -1.63
N ILE A 100 -5.25 9.02 -1.74
CA ILE A 100 -4.43 8.39 -0.69
C ILE A 100 -3.09 7.90 -1.23
N VAL A 101 -2.01 8.21 -0.50
CA VAL A 101 -0.71 7.54 -0.64
C VAL A 101 -0.22 7.17 0.76
N ALA A 102 0.23 5.92 0.97
CA ALA A 102 0.58 5.44 2.30
C ALA A 102 1.88 4.63 2.33
N ILE A 103 2.59 4.69 3.45
CA ILE A 103 3.72 3.82 3.80
C ILE A 103 3.20 2.74 4.76
N GLY A 104 3.50 1.49 4.45
CA GLY A 104 3.24 0.34 5.32
C GLY A 104 4.48 -0.53 5.50
N HIS A 105 4.43 -1.40 6.51
CA HIS A 105 5.49 -2.36 6.81
C HIS A 105 5.29 -3.65 6.02
N CYS A 106 6.35 -4.16 5.41
CA CYS A 106 6.33 -5.46 4.75
C CYS A 106 6.03 -6.57 5.76
N MET A 107 5.27 -7.58 5.32
CA MET A 107 5.14 -8.86 6.03
C MET A 107 6.05 -9.89 5.37
N LYS A 108 6.57 -10.83 6.16
CA LYS A 108 7.32 -11.98 5.64
C LYS A 108 6.33 -13.03 5.13
N HIS A 109 6.65 -13.59 3.97
CA HIS A 109 5.87 -14.63 3.29
C HIS A 109 6.82 -15.77 2.92
N ASP A 110 7.50 -16.32 3.92
CA ASP A 110 8.53 -17.36 3.73
C ASP A 110 7.86 -18.70 3.40
N LEU A 111 8.51 -19.54 2.57
CA LEU A 111 7.97 -20.83 2.15
C LEU A 111 7.74 -21.77 3.34
N GLU A 112 8.59 -21.70 4.36
CA GLU A 112 8.49 -22.48 5.60
C GLU A 112 7.21 -22.14 6.39
N SER A 113 6.63 -20.96 6.18
CA SER A 113 5.40 -20.50 6.82
C SER A 113 4.14 -20.79 6.00
N LEU A 114 4.27 -21.35 4.79
CA LEU A 114 3.15 -21.62 3.90
C LEU A 114 2.30 -22.79 4.41
N VAL A 115 1.02 -22.52 4.69
CA VAL A 115 0.06 -23.54 5.13
C VAL A 115 -1.02 -23.75 4.06
N LEU A 116 -1.09 -24.96 3.50
CA LEU A 116 -2.09 -25.36 2.51
C LEU A 116 -3.16 -26.26 3.14
N ASN A 117 -4.34 -25.69 3.41
CA ASN A 117 -5.40 -26.37 4.14
C ASN A 117 -6.32 -27.25 3.26
N LYS A 118 -6.23 -27.13 1.93
CA LYS A 118 -7.08 -27.89 1.00
C LYS A 118 -6.45 -29.26 0.68
N LYS A 119 -7.29 -30.28 0.52
CA LYS A 119 -6.86 -31.63 0.06
C LYS A 119 -6.25 -31.62 -1.35
N LYS A 120 -6.64 -30.67 -2.19
CA LYS A 120 -6.16 -30.47 -3.57
C LYS A 120 -5.89 -28.98 -3.80
N PRO A 121 -4.76 -28.44 -3.30
CA PRO A 121 -4.45 -27.04 -3.48
C PRO A 121 -4.09 -26.75 -4.94
N LEU A 122 -4.51 -25.59 -5.45
CA LEU A 122 -4.08 -25.09 -6.75
C LEU A 122 -3.02 -24.00 -6.54
N ILE A 123 -1.82 -24.24 -7.03
CA ILE A 123 -0.65 -23.38 -6.82
C ILE A 123 -0.13 -22.90 -8.16
N LEU A 124 0.23 -21.62 -8.24
CA LEU A 124 0.98 -21.05 -9.36
C LEU A 124 2.44 -20.90 -8.94
N VAL A 125 3.37 -21.42 -9.75
CA VAL A 125 4.81 -21.19 -9.59
C VAL A 125 5.26 -20.33 -10.76
N ALA A 126 5.72 -19.12 -10.47
CA ALA A 126 6.19 -18.16 -11.46
C ALA A 126 7.72 -18.24 -11.57
N GLU A 127 8.22 -19.05 -12.49
CA GLU A 127 9.65 -19.16 -12.76
C GLU A 127 10.13 -18.00 -13.66
N ALA A 128 11.11 -17.24 -13.19
CA ALA A 128 11.79 -16.17 -13.93
C ALA A 128 10.88 -15.20 -14.72
N PRO A 129 9.90 -14.52 -14.09
CA PRO A 129 9.00 -13.61 -14.79
C PRO A 129 9.74 -12.36 -15.31
N GLU A 130 9.70 -12.14 -16.62
CA GLU A 130 10.55 -11.17 -17.33
C GLU A 130 10.22 -9.69 -17.06
N LYS A 131 8.97 -9.34 -16.72
CA LYS A 131 8.52 -7.94 -16.56
C LYS A 131 7.70 -7.74 -15.28
N PRO A 132 7.93 -6.66 -14.49
CA PRO A 132 7.17 -6.39 -13.26
C PRO A 132 5.65 -6.28 -13.46
N GLY A 133 5.20 -5.76 -14.61
CA GLY A 133 3.77 -5.68 -14.95
C GLY A 133 3.09 -7.04 -15.09
N ASN A 134 3.85 -8.07 -15.46
CA ASN A 134 3.32 -9.44 -15.59
C ASN A 134 3.01 -10.04 -14.23
N ILE A 135 3.82 -9.75 -13.19
CA ILE A 135 3.59 -10.25 -11.83
C ILE A 135 2.28 -9.75 -11.25
N GLY A 136 2.00 -8.45 -11.38
CA GLY A 136 0.74 -7.88 -10.89
C GLY A 136 -0.48 -8.50 -11.58
N ALA A 137 -0.40 -8.76 -12.89
CA ALA A 137 -1.46 -9.43 -13.63
C ALA A 137 -1.64 -10.89 -13.19
N LEU A 138 -0.54 -11.64 -13.02
CA LEU A 138 -0.56 -13.02 -12.53
C LEU A 138 -1.21 -13.12 -11.15
N LEU A 139 -0.82 -12.25 -10.20
CA LEU A 139 -1.40 -12.23 -8.86
C LEU A 139 -2.90 -11.94 -8.87
N ARG A 140 -3.36 -11.01 -9.72
CA ARG A 140 -4.80 -10.71 -9.88
C ARG A 140 -5.56 -11.88 -10.49
N THR A 141 -4.98 -12.56 -11.47
CA THR A 141 -5.58 -13.76 -12.06
C THR A 141 -5.63 -14.90 -11.04
N ALA A 142 -4.58 -15.08 -10.24
CA ALA A 142 -4.54 -16.08 -9.18
C ALA A 142 -5.62 -15.84 -8.12
N ASP A 143 -5.80 -14.58 -7.67
CA ASP A 143 -6.86 -14.17 -6.75
C ASP A 143 -8.26 -14.44 -7.35
N ALA A 144 -8.49 -14.04 -8.60
CA ALA A 144 -9.77 -14.25 -9.29
C ALA A 144 -10.11 -15.74 -9.46
N ALA A 145 -9.10 -16.59 -9.73
CA ALA A 145 -9.24 -18.04 -9.84
C ALA A 145 -9.22 -18.76 -8.47
N LYS A 146 -9.09 -18.02 -7.36
CA LYS A 146 -9.07 -18.54 -5.97
C LYS A 146 -7.98 -19.61 -5.74
N LEU A 147 -6.79 -19.35 -6.29
CA LEU A 147 -5.60 -20.15 -6.02
C LEU A 147 -5.25 -20.15 -4.52
N ASP A 148 -4.56 -21.20 -4.09
CA ASP A 148 -4.15 -21.38 -2.70
C ASP A 148 -2.80 -20.74 -2.39
N ALA A 149 -1.91 -20.63 -3.39
CA ALA A 149 -0.61 -19.98 -3.26
C ALA A 149 -0.07 -19.51 -4.63
N VAL A 150 0.80 -18.51 -4.57
CA VAL A 150 1.68 -18.09 -5.67
C VAL A 150 3.11 -18.09 -5.15
N ILE A 151 4.02 -18.77 -5.86
CA ILE A 151 5.45 -18.93 -5.51
C ILE A 151 6.30 -18.30 -6.61
#